data_AF-A0A9D4N1N8-F1
#
_entry.id   AF-A0A9D4N1N8-F1
#
_cell.length_a   1.000
_cell.length_b   1.000
_cell.length_c   1.000
_cell.angle_alpha   90.00
_cell.angle_beta   90.00
_cell.angle_gamma   90.00
#
_symmetry.space_group_name_H-M   'P 1'
#
loop_
_entity.id
_entity.type
_entity.pdbx_description
1 polymer ?
#
loop_
_entity_poly.entity_id
_entity_poly.type
_entity_poly.pdbx_seq_one_letter_code
_entity_poly.pdbx_strand_id
1 'polypeptide(L)'
;MPVYIGTVQWQQKMENLPDEFHVLGDSAYPLTRHLLVPYRDNGHLDQLQKKFNKCHSSTRVDVERAIGLLKCKFRRLKYLDMLMELEIPVMISACCVLHNFILQRESDTEPEVDTFDDIGMDASEAVGDGQARPEAEEKRRAIALEL
;
A
#
# COMPACT_ATOMS: atom_id res chain seq x y z
N MET A 1 1.08 -13.53 -23.94
CA MET A 1 0.19 -12.95 -22.91
C MET A 1 0.69 -11.55 -22.64
N PRO A 2 -0.03 -10.48 -23.04
CA PRO A 2 0.47 -9.13 -22.85
C PRO A 2 0.41 -8.77 -21.36
N VAL A 3 1.57 -8.41 -20.82
CA VAL A 3 1.72 -7.88 -19.46
C VAL A 3 1.02 -6.53 -19.41
N TYR A 4 0.13 -6.36 -18.43
CA TYR A 4 -0.63 -5.16 -18.13
C TYR A 4 0.12 -3.86 -18.44
N ILE A 5 -0.47 -3.03 -19.29
CA ILE A 5 0.04 -1.71 -19.70
C ILE A 5 0.28 -0.77 -18.50
N GLY A 6 -0.27 -1.08 -17.31
CA GLY A 6 -0.09 -0.30 -16.08
C GLY A 6 1.21 -0.57 -15.31
N THR A 7 1.80 -1.78 -15.35
CA THR A 7 2.94 -2.10 -14.46
C THR A 7 4.22 -1.37 -14.86
N VAL A 8 4.45 -1.19 -16.17
CA VAL A 8 5.63 -0.49 -16.69
C VAL A 8 5.59 1.01 -16.37
N GLN A 9 4.39 1.61 -16.34
CA GLN A 9 4.24 3.06 -16.18
C GLN A 9 4.50 3.54 -14.74
N TRP A 10 4.14 2.74 -13.73
CA TRP A 10 4.33 3.13 -12.33
C TRP A 10 5.79 3.03 -11.90
N GLN A 11 6.52 2.01 -12.36
CA GLN A 11 7.95 1.87 -12.09
C GLN A 11 8.73 3.07 -12.64
N GLN A 12 8.46 3.47 -13.89
CA GLN A 12 9.10 4.64 -14.49
C GLN A 12 8.74 5.94 -13.75
N LYS A 13 7.49 6.09 -13.27
CA LYS A 13 7.11 7.25 -12.45
C LYS A 13 7.85 7.27 -11.10
N MET A 14 8.04 6.12 -10.47
CA MET A 14 8.78 6.00 -9.22
C MET A 14 10.27 6.30 -9.39
N GLU A 15 10.87 5.93 -10.52
CA GLU A 15 12.27 6.28 -10.83
C GLU A 15 12.50 7.79 -10.98
N ASN A 16 11.46 8.55 -11.34
CA ASN A 16 11.53 10.01 -11.51
C ASN A 16 11.26 10.82 -10.23
N LEU A 17 11.06 10.15 -9.08
CA LEU A 17 10.91 10.87 -7.82
C LEU A 17 12.26 11.49 -7.40
N PRO A 18 12.27 12.71 -6.83
CA PRO A 18 13.49 13.26 -6.26
C PRO A 18 13.97 12.39 -5.09
N ASP A 19 15.29 12.38 -4.86
CA ASP A 19 15.97 11.49 -3.92
C ASP A 19 15.46 11.59 -2.47
N GLU A 20 14.96 12.76 -2.10
CA GLU A 20 14.38 13.05 -0.78
C GLU A 20 13.04 12.34 -0.55
N PHE A 21 12.33 11.98 -1.62
CA PHE A 21 11.02 11.37 -1.56
C PHE A 21 11.10 9.84 -1.72
N HIS A 22 10.09 9.17 -1.19
CA HIS A 22 9.89 7.73 -1.33
C HIS A 22 8.42 7.39 -1.07
N VAL A 23 8.02 6.22 -1.52
CA VAL A 23 6.72 5.61 -1.28
C VAL A 23 6.91 4.40 -0.36
N LEU A 24 5.95 4.16 0.52
CA LEU A 24 5.89 2.96 1.34
C LEU A 24 5.08 1.88 0.61
N GLY A 25 5.66 0.69 0.49
CA GLY A 25 5.09 -0.45 -0.21
C GLY A 25 4.83 -1.63 0.72
N ASP A 26 4.00 -2.56 0.23
CA ASP A 26 3.88 -3.88 0.86
C ASP A 26 5.18 -4.70 0.66
N SER A 27 5.40 -5.68 1.53
CA SER A 27 6.45 -6.70 1.42
C SER A 27 6.45 -7.49 0.10
N ALA A 28 5.30 -7.53 -0.59
CA ALA A 28 5.17 -8.14 -1.91
C ALA A 28 5.87 -7.35 -3.03
N TYR A 29 6.23 -6.08 -2.80
CA TYR A 29 6.92 -5.26 -3.78
C TYR A 29 8.45 -5.34 -3.62
N PRO A 30 9.22 -5.11 -4.69
CA PRO A 30 10.67 -5.04 -4.61
C PRO A 30 11.10 -3.77 -3.86
N LEU A 31 12.13 -3.90 -3.02
CA LEU A 31 12.80 -2.76 -2.41
C LEU A 31 13.56 -1.97 -3.48
N THR A 32 13.27 -0.68 -3.60
CA THR A 32 13.98 0.25 -4.50
C THR A 32 14.32 1.54 -3.79
N ARG A 33 15.10 2.42 -4.44
CA ARG A 33 15.47 3.74 -3.89
C ARG A 33 14.26 4.64 -3.59
N HIS A 34 13.14 4.42 -4.26
CA HIS A 34 11.92 5.22 -4.10
C HIS A 34 10.70 4.41 -3.63
N LEU A 35 10.85 3.10 -3.40
CA LEU A 35 9.83 2.23 -2.84
C LEU A 35 10.42 1.45 -1.68
N LEU A 36 10.12 1.88 -0.46
CA LEU A 36 10.57 1.25 0.77
C LEU A 36 9.53 0.23 1.22
N VAL A 37 10.01 -0.95 1.62
CA VAL A 37 9.18 -2.06 2.09
C VAL A 37 9.67 -2.51 3.47
N PRO A 38 8.80 -3.12 4.30
CA PRO A 38 9.20 -3.63 5.60
C PRO A 38 10.33 -4.65 5.49
N TYR A 39 11.13 -4.77 6.54
CA TYR A 39 12.08 -5.85 6.69
C TYR A 39 11.32 -7.19 6.81
N ARG A 40 11.78 -8.22 6.10
CA ARG A 40 11.20 -9.56 6.20
C ARG A 40 11.49 -10.15 7.59
N ASP A 41 10.45 -10.57 8.28
CA ASP A 41 10.60 -11.15 9.61
C ASP A 41 10.87 -12.66 9.52
N ASN A 42 12.15 -13.00 9.51
CA ASN A 42 12.61 -14.40 9.57
C ASN A 42 12.91 -14.82 11.02
N GLY A 43 12.34 -14.14 12.02
CA GLY A 43 12.58 -14.37 13.45
C GLY A 43 13.86 -13.74 14.00
N HIS A 44 14.66 -13.08 13.15
CA HIS A 44 16.00 -12.56 13.48
C HIS A 44 16.12 -11.05 13.26
N LEU A 45 15.00 -10.31 13.30
CA LEU A 45 15.04 -8.86 13.15
C LEU A 45 15.74 -8.18 14.33
N ASP A 46 16.66 -7.27 14.02
CA ASP A 46 17.29 -6.41 15.01
C ASP A 46 16.29 -5.37 15.58
N GLN A 47 16.71 -4.63 16.61
CA GLN A 47 15.83 -3.62 17.24
C GLN A 47 15.49 -2.46 16.28
N LEU A 48 16.42 -2.08 15.41
CA LEU A 48 16.25 -0.99 14.44
C LEU A 48 15.23 -1.37 13.36
N GLN A 49 15.34 -2.58 12.82
CA GLN A 49 14.42 -3.16 11.85
C GLN A 49 13.02 -3.34 12.44
N LYS A 50 12.92 -3.78 13.69
CA LYS A 50 11.64 -3.85 14.42
C LYS A 50 11.00 -2.48 14.58
N LYS A 51 11.79 -1.45 14.91
CA LYS A 51 11.31 -0.07 15.02
C LYS A 51 10.79 0.46 13.68
N PHE A 52 11.55 0.24 12.61
CA PHE A 52 11.13 0.58 11.25
C PHE A 52 9.83 -0.13 10.88
N ASN A 53 9.75 -1.46 11.04
CA ASN A 53 8.55 -2.22 10.72
C ASN A 53 7.34 -1.75 11.52
N LYS A 54 7.51 -1.41 12.81
CA LYS A 54 6.43 -0.88 13.64
C LYS A 54 5.88 0.45 13.09
N CYS A 55 6.75 1.39 12.73
CA CYS A 55 6.35 2.67 12.15
C CYS A 55 5.75 2.51 10.74
N HIS A 56 6.34 1.63 9.94
CA HIS A 56 5.83 1.30 8.62
C HIS A 56 4.41 0.70 8.71
N SER A 57 4.18 -0.22 9.64
CA SER A 57 2.85 -0.81 9.85
C SER A 57 1.87 0.20 10.43
N SER A 58 2.27 1.09 11.34
CA SER A 58 1.36 2.10 11.87
C SER A 58 0.83 3.05 10.80
N THR A 59 1.68 3.40 9.82
CA THR A 59 1.27 4.25 8.68
C THR A 59 0.22 3.56 7.80
N ARG A 60 0.26 2.22 7.72
CA ARG A 60 -0.70 1.44 6.92
C ARG A 60 -2.07 1.32 7.57
N VAL A 61 -2.17 1.41 8.90
CA VAL A 61 -3.44 1.27 9.62
C VAL A 61 -4.48 2.25 9.11
N ASP A 62 -4.11 3.52 8.94
CA ASP A 62 -5.04 4.56 8.46
C ASP A 62 -5.44 4.34 7.00
N VAL A 63 -4.50 3.90 6.16
CA VAL A 63 -4.74 3.59 4.74
C VAL A 63 -5.69 2.40 4.60
N GLU A 64 -5.43 1.33 5.33
CA GLU A 64 -6.25 0.11 5.33
C GLU A 64 -7.64 0.40 5.88
N ARG A 65 -7.76 1.21 6.95
CA ARG A 65 -9.04 1.67 7.47
C ARG A 65 -9.81 2.47 6.43
N ALA A 66 -9.18 3.42 5.74
CA ALA A 66 -9.83 4.22 4.70
C ALA A 66 -10.33 3.35 3.54
N ILE A 67 -9.52 2.39 3.08
CA ILE A 67 -9.91 1.44 2.03
C ILE A 67 -11.05 0.53 2.51
N GLY A 68 -11.01 0.07 3.75
CA GLY A 68 -12.07 -0.72 4.36
C GLY A 68 -13.41 0.04 4.37
N LEU A 69 -13.41 1.28 4.85
CA LEU A 69 -14.59 2.15 4.87
C LEU A 69 -15.13 2.41 3.45
N LEU A 70 -14.24 2.65 2.49
CA LEU A 70 -14.60 2.83 1.08
C LEU A 70 -15.30 1.59 0.52
N LYS A 71 -14.74 0.38 0.74
CA LYS A 71 -15.33 -0.90 0.31
C LYS A 71 -16.65 -1.22 1.02
N CYS A 72 -16.78 -0.81 2.29
CA CYS A 72 -18.02 -0.98 3.07
C CYS A 72 -19.15 -0.11 2.50
N LYS A 73 -18.89 1.18 2.25
CA LYS A 73 -19.88 2.11 1.68
C LYS A 73 -20.20 1.77 0.22
N PHE A 74 -19.19 1.48 -0.60
CA PHE A 74 -19.35 1.13 -2.02
C PHE A 74 -19.13 -0.36 -2.24
N ARG A 75 -20.13 -1.18 -1.88
CA ARG A 75 -20.07 -2.66 -2.00
C ARG A 75 -19.69 -3.16 -3.41
N ARG A 76 -19.89 -2.36 -4.47
CA ARG A 76 -19.42 -2.68 -5.83
C ARG A 76 -17.91 -2.90 -5.89
N LEU A 77 -17.12 -2.27 -5.01
CA LEU A 77 -15.68 -2.46 -4.91
C LEU A 77 -15.27 -3.81 -4.30
N LYS A 78 -16.19 -4.56 -3.68
CA LYS A 78 -15.92 -5.92 -3.20
C LYS A 78 -15.79 -6.92 -4.37
N TYR A 79 -16.53 -6.68 -5.45
CA TYR A 79 -16.54 -7.55 -6.63
C TYR A 79 -16.50 -6.71 -7.90
N LEU A 80 -15.29 -6.55 -8.43
CA LEU A 80 -14.99 -5.81 -9.66
C LEU A 80 -15.14 -6.68 -10.91
N ASP A 81 -16.17 -7.52 -10.94
CA ASP A 81 -16.51 -8.29 -12.13
C ASP A 81 -17.21 -7.36 -13.14
N MET A 82 -16.40 -6.80 -14.03
CA MET A 82 -16.81 -5.84 -15.06
C MET A 82 -16.31 -6.34 -16.41
N LEU A 83 -17.21 -6.39 -17.40
CA LEU A 83 -16.88 -6.81 -18.77
C LEU A 83 -15.88 -5.86 -19.45
N MET A 84 -15.84 -4.60 -19.02
CA MET A 84 -14.92 -3.59 -19.53
C MET A 84 -13.82 -3.32 -18.50
N GLU A 85 -12.75 -4.10 -18.57
CA GLU A 85 -11.60 -4.00 -17.65
C GLU A 85 -10.98 -2.60 -17.62
N LEU A 86 -10.98 -1.90 -18.75
CA LEU A 86 -10.45 -0.53 -18.87
C LEU A 86 -11.23 0.51 -18.08
N GLU A 87 -12.47 0.23 -17.69
CA GLU A 87 -13.31 1.14 -16.90
C GLU A 87 -13.16 0.92 -15.39
N ILE A 88 -12.53 -0.17 -14.96
CA ILE A 88 -12.31 -0.48 -13.54
C ILE A 88 -11.61 0.68 -12.81
N PRO A 89 -10.51 1.28 -13.33
CA PRO A 89 -9.86 2.40 -12.66
C PRO A 89 -10.76 3.65 -12.55
N VAL A 90 -11.61 3.89 -13.55
CA VAL A 90 -12.55 5.01 -13.56
C VAL A 90 -13.61 4.83 -12.48
N MET A 91 -14.15 3.61 -12.36
CA MET A 91 -15.14 3.28 -11.34
C MET A 91 -14.55 3.38 -9.93
N ILE A 92 -13.34 2.84 -9.70
CA ILE A 92 -12.62 2.98 -8.43
C ILE A 92 -12.42 4.47 -8.09
N SER A 93 -11.96 5.26 -9.06
CA SER A 93 -11.73 6.70 -8.88
C SER A 93 -13.02 7.45 -8.54
N ALA A 94 -14.13 7.13 -9.21
CA ALA A 94 -15.44 7.72 -8.93
C ALA A 94 -15.91 7.40 -7.50
N CYS A 95 -15.74 6.15 -7.04
CA CYS A 95 -16.03 5.78 -5.66
C CYS A 95 -15.17 6.56 -4.66
N CYS A 96 -13.87 6.72 -4.89
CA CYS A 96 -13.00 7.52 -4.02
C CYS A 96 -13.46 8.98 -3.92
N VAL A 97 -13.77 9.61 -5.07
CA VAL A 97 -14.24 11.01 -5.11
C VAL A 97 -15.56 11.16 -4.35
N LEU A 98 -16.53 10.28 -4.60
CA LEU A 98 -17.82 10.30 -3.91
C LEU A 98 -17.68 10.04 -2.41
N HIS A 99 -16.81 9.09 -2.02
CA HIS A 99 -16.53 8.81 -0.61
C HIS A 99 -16.00 10.05 0.11
N ASN A 100 -14.99 10.70 -0.46
CA ASN A 100 -14.39 11.90 0.12
C ASN A 100 -15.39 13.06 0.19
N PHE A 101 -16.23 13.24 -0.84
CA PHE A 101 -17.29 14.25 -0.84
C PHE A 101 -18.30 14.01 0.29
N ILE A 102 -18.66 12.75 0.53
CA ILE A 102 -19.59 12.41 1.61
C ILE A 102 -18.94 12.61 2.98
N LEU A 103 -17.69 12.17 3.17
CA LEU A 103 -16.94 12.39 4.43
C LEU A 103 -16.83 13.87 4.80
N GLN A 104 -16.66 14.75 3.81
CA GLN A 104 -16.63 16.20 4.03
C GLN A 104 -17.97 16.78 4.51
N ARG A 105 -19.09 16.09 4.28
CA ARG A 105 -20.44 16.54 4.63
C ARG A 105 -21.03 15.86 5.86
N GLU A 106 -20.57 14.66 6.20
CA GLU A 106 -21.04 13.84 7.34
C GLU A 106 -20.18 14.08 8.60
N SER A 107 -19.65 15.30 8.82
CA SER A 107 -18.58 15.60 9.81
C SER A 107 -18.83 15.19 11.28
N ASP A 108 -20.02 14.68 11.63
CA ASP A 108 -20.42 14.36 13.00
C ASP A 108 -20.89 12.90 13.21
N THR A 109 -20.83 12.04 12.19
CA THR A 109 -21.29 10.64 12.32
C THR A 109 -20.10 9.68 12.25
N GLU A 110 -19.86 8.91 13.31
CA GLU A 110 -18.89 7.82 13.24
C GLU A 110 -19.30 6.85 12.12
N PRO A 111 -18.40 6.51 11.19
CA PRO A 111 -18.74 5.58 10.13
C PRO A 111 -19.10 4.24 10.75
N GLU A 112 -20.28 3.70 10.45
CA GLU A 112 -20.67 2.34 10.81
C GLU A 112 -19.65 1.36 10.19
N VAL A 113 -18.70 0.93 11.00
CA VAL A 113 -17.74 -0.10 10.64
C VAL A 113 -18.45 -1.41 10.85
N ASP A 114 -19.02 -1.96 9.78
CA ASP A 114 -19.52 -3.32 9.79
C ASP A 114 -18.31 -4.21 10.13
N THR A 115 -18.28 -4.77 11.34
CA THR A 115 -17.19 -5.64 11.81
C THR A 115 -17.24 -6.92 10.99
N PHE A 116 -16.55 -6.92 9.86
CA PHE A 116 -16.36 -8.12 9.06
C PHE A 116 -14.88 -8.43 8.97
N ASP A 117 -14.60 -9.64 9.42
CA ASP A 117 -13.37 -10.41 9.32
C ASP A 117 -12.81 -10.36 7.89
N ASP A 118 -11.95 -9.38 7.59
CA ASP A 118 -10.93 -9.58 6.56
C ASP A 118 -9.82 -10.42 7.22
N ILE A 119 -10.11 -11.72 7.42
CA ILE A 119 -9.10 -12.71 7.76
C ILE A 119 -8.14 -12.76 6.58
N GLY A 120 -7.03 -12.06 6.77
CA GLY A 120 -5.97 -11.94 5.81
C GLY A 120 -4.82 -11.11 6.34
N MET A 121 -4.43 -11.29 7.62
CA MET A 121 -3.00 -11.19 7.95
C MET A 121 -2.30 -12.36 7.26
N ASP A 122 -2.26 -12.32 5.93
CA ASP A 122 -1.37 -13.19 5.20
C ASP A 122 -0.01 -12.56 5.41
N ALA A 123 0.76 -13.17 6.32
CA ALA A 123 2.20 -13.06 6.29
C ALA A 123 2.63 -13.65 4.93
N SER A 124 2.55 -12.83 3.87
CA SER A 124 2.88 -13.30 2.54
C SER A 124 4.36 -13.64 2.53
N GLU A 125 4.68 -14.94 2.43
CA GLU A 125 6.00 -15.39 2.07
C GLU A 125 6.32 -14.84 0.68
N ALA A 126 7.13 -13.79 0.66
CA ALA A 126 7.52 -13.11 -0.57
C ALA A 126 8.47 -14.00 -1.39
N VAL A 127 7.95 -14.65 -2.42
CA VAL A 127 8.76 -15.21 -3.52
C VAL A 127 9.16 -14.05 -4.44
N GLY A 128 10.33 -13.47 -4.16
CA GLY A 128 10.93 -12.42 -4.96
C GLY A 128 12.42 -12.39 -4.71
N ASP A 129 13.15 -13.14 -5.52
CA ASP A 129 14.62 -13.25 -5.57
C ASP A 129 15.25 -12.05 -6.32
N GLY A 130 14.76 -10.85 -6.02
CA GLY A 130 15.36 -9.61 -6.50
C GLY A 130 16.35 -9.12 -5.45
N GLN A 131 17.66 -9.32 -5.66
CA GLN A 131 18.68 -8.68 -4.84
C GLN A 131 18.40 -7.17 -4.81
N ALA A 132 18.02 -6.67 -3.63
CA ALA A 132 17.82 -5.24 -3.44
C ALA A 132 19.14 -4.54 -3.75
N ARG A 133 19.07 -3.44 -4.51
CA ARG A 133 20.26 -2.63 -4.79
C ARG A 133 20.80 -2.08 -3.46
N PRO A 134 22.12 -2.08 -3.23
CA PRO A 134 22.71 -1.68 -1.95
C PRO A 134 22.29 -0.26 -1.51
N GLU A 135 22.12 0.65 -2.47
CA GLU A 135 21.64 2.02 -2.24
C GLU A 135 20.24 2.08 -1.60
N ALA A 136 19.35 1.14 -1.95
CA ALA A 136 17.99 1.10 -1.42
C ALA A 136 17.96 0.59 0.03
N GLU A 137 18.84 -0.37 0.34
CA GLU A 137 19.02 -0.85 1.72
C GLU A 137 19.62 0.22 2.62
N GLU A 138 20.61 0.95 2.10
CA GLU A 138 21.25 2.06 2.81
C GLU A 138 20.24 3.18 3.11
N LYS A 139 19.45 3.60 2.13
CA LYS A 139 18.39 4.60 2.35
C LYS A 139 17.36 4.15 3.39
N ARG A 140 16.89 2.90 3.30
CA ARG A 140 15.96 2.34 4.30
C ARG A 140 16.57 2.33 5.69
N ARG A 141 17.85 1.95 5.81
CA ARG A 141 18.58 1.93 7.09
C ARG A 141 18.79 3.33 7.65
N ALA A 142 19.10 4.32 6.80
CA ALA A 142 19.24 5.72 7.20
C ALA A 142 17.92 6.24 7.79
N ILE A 143 16.80 6.00 7.11
CA ILE A 143 15.46 6.38 7.62
C ILE A 143 15.16 5.65 8.93
N ALA A 144 15.48 4.35 9.02
CA ALA A 144 15.26 3.60 10.25
C ALA A 144 16.02 4.17 11.47
N LEU A 145 17.17 4.81 11.25
CA LEU A 145 17.95 5.50 12.29
C LEU A 145 17.35 6.85 12.70
N GLU A 146 16.53 7.47 11.85
CA GLU A 146 15.86 8.75 12.11
C GLU A 146 14.50 8.61 12.79
N LEU A 147 13.86 7.44 12.66
CA LEU A 147 12.66 7.05 13.43
C LEU A 147 12.99 6.91 14.91
#